data_AF-A0A6N2EG70-F1
#
_entry.id   AF-A0A6N2EG70-F1
#
_cell.length_a   1.000
_cell.length_b   1.000
_cell.length_c   1.000
_cell.angle_alpha   90.00
_cell.angle_beta   90.00
_cell.angle_gamma   90.00
#
_symmetry.space_group_name_H-M   'P 1'
#
loop_
_entity.id
_entity.type
_entity.pdbx_description
1 polymer ?
#
loop_
_entity_poly.entity_id
_entity_poly.type
_entity_poly.pdbx_seq_one_letter_code
_entity_poly.pdbx_strand_id
1 'polypeptide(L)' 'GDVNERAGSRVAVVLFGEVRVFHRPQPSPDTDKGAVASIRKWFEEHGVTP' A
#
# COMPACT_ATOMS: atom_id res chain seq x y z
N GLY A 1 -5.49 7.09 -9.05
CA GLY A 1 -5.33 6.44 -7.74
C GLY A 1 -4.86 7.49 -6.77
N ASP A 2 -5.40 7.49 -5.56
CA ASP A 2 -5.15 8.54 -4.55
C ASP A 2 -4.46 7.95 -3.33
N VAL A 3 -3.53 8.69 -2.74
CA VAL A 3 -2.79 8.27 -1.55
C VAL A 3 -3.02 9.29 -0.45
N ASN A 4 -3.56 8.84 0.69
CA ASN A 4 -3.96 9.70 1.80
C ASN A 4 -3.35 9.23 3.12
N GLU A 5 -2.81 10.16 3.92
CA GLU A 5 -2.29 9.85 5.25
C GLU A 5 -3.44 9.56 6.23
N ARG A 6 -3.22 8.61 7.14
CA ARG A 6 -4.18 8.19 8.16
C ARG A 6 -3.52 8.25 9.54
N ALA A 7 -4.36 8.41 10.57
CA ALA A 7 -3.91 8.43 11.95
C ALA A 7 -3.15 7.14 12.34
N GLY A 8 -2.17 7.29 13.24
CA GLY A 8 -1.38 6.18 13.75
C GLY A 8 -0.37 5.62 12.73
N SER A 9 0.32 6.50 12.00
CA SER A 9 1.38 6.15 11.05
C SER A 9 0.92 5.14 10.00
N ARG A 10 -0.15 5.49 9.27
CA ARG A 10 -0.74 4.67 8.21
C ARG A 10 -0.94 5.47 6.94
N VAL A 11 -0.93 4.79 5.81
CA VAL A 11 -1.18 5.36 4.49
C VAL A 11 -2.30 4.56 3.83
N ALA A 12 -3.36 5.23 3.43
CA ALA A 12 -4.42 4.66 2.61
C ALA A 12 -4.11 4.87 1.13
N VAL A 13 -4.09 3.80 0.36
CA VAL A 13 -3.96 3.79 -1.10
C VAL A 13 -5.32 3.41 -1.69
N VAL A 14 -5.84 4.27 -2.56
CA VAL A 14 -7.09 4.07 -3.28
C VAL A 14 -6.76 3.76 -4.73
N LEU A 15 -6.96 2.51 -5.15
CA LEU A 15 -6.69 2.04 -6.50
C LEU A 15 -7.68 0.95 -6.88
N PHE A 16 -8.00 0.83 -8.17
CA PHE A 16 -8.96 -0.16 -8.69
C PHE A 16 -10.36 -0.10 -8.04
N GLY A 17 -10.74 1.03 -7.45
CA GLY A 17 -12.00 1.17 -6.69
C GLY A 17 -11.94 0.59 -5.27
N GLU A 18 -10.79 0.05 -4.86
CA GLU A 18 -10.55 -0.50 -3.52
C GLU A 18 -9.69 0.45 -2.68
N VAL A 19 -9.83 0.36 -1.35
CA VAL A 19 -9.01 1.11 -0.38
C VAL A 19 -8.16 0.11 0.40
N ARG A 20 -6.83 0.21 0.29
CA ARG A 20 -5.88 -0.57 1.11
C ARG A 20 -5.10 0.35 2.04
N VAL A 21 -4.99 -0.04 3.31
CA VAL A 21 -4.28 0.74 4.33
C VAL A 21 -3.01 0.01 4.72
N PHE A 22 -1.87 0.69 4.59
CA PHE A 22 -0.55 0.17 4.92
C PHE A 22 0.02 0.91 6.13
N HIS A 23 0.86 0.23 6.88
CA HIS A 23 1.66 0.88 7.91
C HIS A 23 2.76 1.72 7.25
N ARG A 24 2.91 2.97 7.70
CA ARG A 24 4.10 3.76 7.45
C ARG A 24 4.97 3.64 8.70
N PRO A 25 6.06 2.85 8.68
CA PRO A 25 6.98 2.83 9.79
C PRO A 25 7.62 4.21 10.00
N GLN A 26 7.94 4.49 11.26
CA GLN A 26 8.69 5.68 11.72
C GLN A 26 9.86 5.15 12.56
N PRO A 27 11.09 5.69 12.45
CA PRO A 27 11.50 6.93 11.76
C PRO A 27 11.88 6.80 10.29
N SER A 28 11.99 5.59 9.75
CA SER A 28 12.44 5.35 8.38
C SER A 28 11.28 4.99 7.45
N PRO A 29 11.27 5.44 6.18
CA PRO A 29 10.25 5.06 5.20
C PRO A 29 10.33 3.60 4.72
N ASP A 30 11.18 2.77 5.33
CA ASP A 30 11.42 1.38 4.93
C ASP A 30 10.23 0.48 5.24
N THR A 31 9.55 0.03 4.20
CA THR A 31 8.43 -0.92 4.29
C THR A 31 8.93 -2.36 4.23
N ASP A 32 8.29 -3.26 4.97
CA ASP A 32 8.70 -4.67 5.01
C ASP A 32 8.40 -5.41 3.69
N LYS A 33 9.12 -6.52 3.45
CA LYS A 33 8.97 -7.33 2.24
C LYS A 33 7.56 -7.90 2.07
N GLY A 34 6.84 -8.15 3.16
CA GLY A 34 5.47 -8.66 3.15
C GLY A 34 4.48 -7.63 2.62
N ALA A 35 4.58 -6.38 3.07
CA ALA A 35 3.79 -5.28 2.53
C ALA A 35 4.06 -5.03 1.04
N VAL A 36 5.33 -5.10 0.60
CA VAL A 36 5.67 -5.01 -0.83
C VAL A 36 5.08 -6.18 -1.62
N ALA A 37 5.19 -7.41 -1.13
CA ALA A 37 4.61 -8.58 -1.78
C ALA A 37 3.07 -8.50 -1.86
N SER A 38 2.42 -7.93 -0.83
CA SER A 38 0.98 -7.69 -0.82
C SER A 38 0.53 -6.72 -1.92
N ILE A 39 1.29 -5.63 -2.13
CA ILE A 39 1.00 -4.66 -3.22
C ILE A 39 1.21 -5.31 -4.60
N ARG A 40 2.28 -6.09 -4.78
CA ARG A 40 2.55 -6.79 -6.04
C ARG A 40 1.41 -7.74 -6.43
N LYS A 41 0.97 -8.57 -5.48
CA LYS A 41 -0.18 -9.46 -5.69
C LYS A 41 -1.44 -8.68 -6.04
N TRP A 42 -1.69 -7.57 -5.35
CA TRP A 42 -2.85 -6.73 -5.63
C TRP A 42 -2.84 -6.16 -7.05
N PHE A 43 -1.67 -5.81 -7.59
CA PHE A 43 -1.51 -5.39 -8.98
C PHE A 43 -1.72 -6.55 -9.96
N GLU A 44 -1.11 -7.71 -9.68
CA GLU A 44 -1.27 -8.92 -10.50
C GLU A 44 -2.75 -9.38 -10.59
N GLU A 45 -3.49 -9.31 -9.48
CA GLU A 45 -4.95 -9.59 -9.42
C GLU A 45 -5.76 -8.69 -10.36
N HIS A 46 -5.27 -7.47 -10.61
CA HIS A 46 -5.88 -6.50 -11.51
C HIS A 46 -5.25 -6.49 -12.91
N GLY A 47 -4.45 -7.52 -13.24
CA GLY A 47 -3.80 -7.67 -14.54
C GLY A 47 -2.65 -6.68 -14.80
N VAL A 48 -2.13 -6.06 -13.73
CA VAL A 48 -1.01 -5.13 -13.80
C VAL A 48 0.27 -5.86 -13.39
N THR A 49 1.24 -5.95 -14.29
CA THR A 49 2.56 -6.50 -13.98
C THR A 49 3.41 -5.43 -13.27
N PRO A 50 3.83 -5.64 -12.01
CA PRO A 50 4.61 -4.68 -11.22
C PRO A 50 6.09 -4.57 -11.59
#